data_AF-A0A377G9E5-F1
#
_entry.id   AF-A0A377G9E5-F1
#
_cell.length_a   1.000
_cell.length_b   1.000
_cell.length_c   1.000
_cell.angle_alpha   90.00
_cell.angle_beta   90.00
_cell.angle_gamma   90.00
#
_symmetry.space_group_name_H-M   'P 1'
#
loop_
_entity.id
_entity.type
_entity.pdbx_description
1 polymer ?
#
loop_
_entity_poly.entity_id
_entity_poly.type
_entity_poly.pdbx_seq_one_letter_code
_entity_poly.pdbx_strand_id
1 'polypeptide(L)'
;MYSKKETEQQPKTEYQIGVCVKETNNDNGPGHVTALLIKKKAGVTRIHTTSYYPSAFGSIINGLSLGSIPVPGQLAQDHVQDVQEANHVLVSDVPKEQFKKAKEGHTEFSEDVKRGRRFYSVFGTANPLAKGCKKLAQGARGAELVVQKHIKETGFHPPEDMCGIHVYDNDHPTVPKLRVDNCASSVTHILRRAGYDFDNPTVPTFFTKELERHGFSKVDKDAFVKEHCNI
;
A
#
# COMPACT_ATOMS: atom_id res chain seq x y z
N MET A 1 18.99 -55.64 -16.00
CA MET A 1 19.14 -54.19 -16.23
C MET A 1 18.07 -53.48 -15.40
N TYR A 2 18.47 -52.85 -14.29
CA TYR A 2 17.53 -52.08 -13.47
C TYR A 2 17.35 -50.71 -14.10
N SER A 3 16.13 -50.45 -14.58
CA SER A 3 15.72 -49.14 -15.09
C SER A 3 15.73 -48.14 -13.93
N LYS A 4 16.64 -47.16 -13.98
CA LYS A 4 16.63 -46.02 -13.06
C LYS A 4 15.33 -45.26 -13.30
N LYS A 5 14.42 -45.28 -12.30
CA LYS A 5 13.28 -44.37 -12.28
C LYS A 5 13.79 -42.94 -12.36
N GLU A 6 13.48 -42.26 -13.46
CA GLU A 6 13.60 -40.81 -13.58
C GLU A 6 12.85 -40.20 -12.40
N THR A 7 13.59 -39.50 -11.55
CA THR A 7 13.01 -38.77 -10.43
C THR A 7 12.32 -37.56 -11.04
N GLU A 8 10.98 -37.57 -11.11
CA GLU A 8 10.20 -36.39 -11.49
C GLU A 8 10.68 -35.19 -10.67
N GLN A 9 11.39 -34.26 -11.32
CA GLN A 9 11.79 -33.01 -10.70
C GLN A 9 10.52 -32.25 -10.33
N GLN A 10 10.24 -32.17 -9.03
CA GLN A 10 9.14 -31.34 -8.55
C GLN A 10 9.31 -29.91 -9.10
N PRO A 11 8.24 -29.29 -9.64
CA PRO A 11 8.34 -27.97 -10.23
C PRO A 11 8.84 -26.96 -9.19
N LYS A 12 10.02 -26.38 -9.46
CA LYS A 12 10.65 -25.38 -8.61
C LYS A 12 9.70 -24.19 -8.44
N THR A 13 9.50 -23.75 -7.21
CA THR A 13 8.72 -22.53 -6.92
C THR A 13 9.68 -21.37 -6.77
N GLU A 14 9.43 -20.30 -7.51
CA GLU A 14 10.23 -19.08 -7.50
C GLU A 14 9.42 -17.95 -6.87
N TYR A 15 10.11 -17.11 -6.10
CA TYR A 15 9.54 -16.01 -5.34
C TYR A 15 10.34 -14.76 -5.64
N GLN A 16 9.65 -13.70 -6.04
CA GLN A 16 10.28 -12.44 -6.41
C GLN A 16 9.50 -11.28 -5.81
N ILE A 17 10.20 -10.19 -5.56
CA ILE A 17 9.60 -8.89 -5.26
C ILE A 17 9.94 -7.99 -6.44
N GLY A 18 8.92 -7.47 -7.11
CA GLY A 18 9.03 -6.45 -8.14
C GLY A 18 8.65 -5.08 -7.61
N VAL A 19 9.21 -4.02 -8.17
CA VAL A 19 8.81 -2.64 -7.94
C VAL A 19 8.72 -1.93 -9.28
N CYS A 20 7.55 -1.38 -9.56
CA CYS A 20 7.30 -0.50 -10.70
C CYS A 20 7.54 0.94 -10.26
N VAL A 21 8.36 1.68 -11.01
CA VAL A 21 8.67 3.08 -10.75
C VAL A 21 8.26 3.91 -11.96
N LYS A 22 7.26 4.77 -11.74
CA LYS A 22 6.93 5.89 -12.62
C LYS A 22 7.62 7.13 -12.07
N GLU A 23 8.56 7.66 -12.82
CA GLU A 23 9.32 8.84 -12.45
C GLU A 23 8.44 10.08 -12.40
N THR A 24 8.77 10.99 -11.50
CA THR A 24 8.20 12.35 -11.45
C THR A 24 9.01 13.24 -12.40
N ASN A 25 8.42 13.66 -13.52
CA ASN A 25 9.00 14.60 -14.49
C ASN A 25 7.89 15.32 -15.28
N ASN A 26 8.26 16.24 -16.17
CA ASN A 26 7.29 17.03 -16.94
C ASN A 26 6.42 16.17 -17.89
N ASP A 27 6.93 15.03 -18.37
CA ASP A 27 6.23 14.17 -19.33
C ASP A 27 5.26 13.20 -18.64
N ASN A 28 5.65 12.69 -17.46
CA ASN A 28 4.90 11.70 -16.69
C ASN A 28 3.97 12.34 -15.63
N GLY A 29 4.19 13.60 -15.28
CA GLY A 29 3.51 14.30 -14.19
C GLY A 29 3.90 13.74 -12.80
N PRO A 30 2.95 13.60 -11.86
CA PRO A 30 3.24 13.03 -10.55
C PRO A 30 3.67 11.57 -10.72
N GLY A 31 4.85 11.25 -10.20
CA GLY A 31 5.35 9.88 -10.23
C GLY A 31 4.52 8.95 -9.33
N HIS A 32 4.78 7.65 -9.47
CA HIS A 32 4.12 6.62 -8.69
C HIS A 32 5.04 5.43 -8.47
N VAL A 33 4.84 4.71 -7.37
CA VAL A 33 5.56 3.45 -7.11
C VAL A 33 4.61 2.38 -6.63
N THR A 34 4.82 1.18 -7.16
CA THR A 34 4.00 0.00 -6.89
C THR A 34 4.87 -1.19 -6.55
N ALA A 35 4.51 -1.95 -5.52
CA ALA A 35 5.17 -3.21 -5.18
C ALA A 35 4.40 -4.41 -5.74
N LEU A 36 5.12 -5.36 -6.32
CA LEU A 36 4.63 -6.62 -6.86
C LEU A 36 5.22 -7.78 -6.07
N LEU A 37 4.40 -8.71 -5.61
CA LEU A 37 4.85 -9.99 -5.04
C LEU A 37 4.54 -11.09 -6.04
N ILE A 38 5.58 -11.57 -6.72
CA ILE A 38 5.48 -12.51 -7.83
C ILE A 38 5.83 -13.92 -7.33
N LYS A 39 4.91 -14.86 -7.51
CA LYS A 39 5.14 -16.28 -7.22
C LYS A 39 4.94 -17.09 -8.50
N LYS A 40 5.97 -17.78 -8.95
CA LYS A 40 5.93 -18.69 -10.11
C LYS A 40 5.96 -20.14 -9.61
N LYS A 41 4.99 -20.96 -10.02
CA LYS A 41 4.95 -22.40 -9.71
C LYS A 41 4.31 -23.17 -10.86
N ALA A 42 5.05 -24.13 -11.41
CA ALA A 42 4.54 -25.07 -12.43
C ALA A 42 3.84 -24.37 -13.62
N GLY A 43 4.46 -23.33 -14.18
CA GLY A 43 3.90 -22.55 -15.29
C GLY A 43 2.79 -21.56 -14.90
N VAL A 44 2.37 -21.52 -13.63
CA VAL A 44 1.39 -20.55 -13.13
C VAL A 44 2.09 -19.43 -12.37
N THR A 45 1.87 -18.20 -12.82
CA THR A 45 2.32 -16.98 -12.13
C THR A 45 1.17 -16.36 -11.36
N ARG A 46 1.42 -16.01 -10.09
CA ARG A 46 0.49 -15.22 -9.27
C ARG A 46 1.19 -13.95 -8.80
N ILE A 47 0.53 -12.81 -8.98
CA ILE A 47 1.04 -11.51 -8.59
C ILE A 47 0.09 -10.89 -7.57
N HIS A 48 0.64 -10.42 -6.45
CA HIS A 48 -0.07 -9.54 -5.53
C HIS A 48 0.49 -8.13 -5.66
N THR A 49 -0.39 -7.15 -5.82
CA THR A 49 -0.02 -5.77 -6.12
C THR A 49 -0.33 -4.86 -4.94
N THR A 50 0.62 -4.00 -4.59
CA THR A 50 0.43 -2.90 -3.64
C THR A 50 0.70 -1.59 -4.35
N SER A 51 -0.37 -1.03 -4.91
CA SER A 51 -0.38 0.26 -5.60
C SER A 51 -1.37 1.16 -4.87
N TYR A 52 -0.86 2.15 -4.14
CA TYR A 52 -1.68 2.96 -3.23
C TYR A 52 -1.83 4.39 -3.76
N TYR A 53 -3.08 4.80 -4.00
CA TYR A 53 -3.42 6.08 -4.60
C TYR A 53 -4.68 6.66 -3.93
N PRO A 54 -4.98 7.95 -4.14
CA PRO A 54 -6.18 8.53 -3.56
C PRO A 54 -7.45 7.88 -4.15
N SER A 55 -8.50 7.77 -3.35
CA SER A 55 -9.83 7.38 -3.84
C SER A 55 -10.34 8.36 -4.90
N ALA A 56 -11.28 7.97 -5.76
CA ALA A 56 -11.76 8.86 -6.85
C ALA A 56 -12.18 10.26 -6.35
N PHE A 57 -12.96 10.32 -5.27
CA PHE A 57 -13.32 11.59 -4.61
C PHE A 57 -12.12 12.24 -3.91
N GLY A 58 -11.27 11.42 -3.29
CA GLY A 58 -10.01 11.87 -2.70
C GLY A 58 -9.06 12.53 -3.72
N SER A 59 -9.00 12.06 -4.95
CA SER A 59 -8.14 12.59 -6.00
C SER A 59 -8.51 14.03 -6.36
N ILE A 60 -9.80 14.36 -6.34
CA ILE A 60 -10.29 15.74 -6.56
C ILE A 60 -9.84 16.65 -5.42
N ILE A 61 -10.10 16.25 -4.16
CA ILE A 61 -9.70 17.03 -2.98
C ILE A 61 -8.17 17.18 -2.93
N ASN A 62 -7.45 16.11 -3.25
CA ASN A 62 -6.00 16.10 -3.27
C ASN A 62 -5.48 17.05 -4.34
N GLY A 63 -6.03 17.03 -5.55
CA GLY A 63 -5.68 17.97 -6.62
C GLY A 63 -5.93 19.43 -6.25
N LEU A 64 -7.12 19.74 -5.70
CA LEU A 64 -7.49 21.09 -5.26
C LEU A 64 -6.64 21.59 -4.10
N SER A 65 -6.17 20.69 -3.24
CA SER A 65 -5.31 21.02 -2.09
C SER A 65 -3.81 20.87 -2.37
N LEU A 66 -3.42 20.63 -3.63
CA LEU A 66 -2.03 20.37 -4.03
C LEU A 66 -1.38 19.24 -3.20
N GLY A 67 -2.15 18.22 -2.83
CA GLY A 67 -1.69 17.08 -2.03
C GLY A 67 -1.67 17.31 -0.52
N SER A 68 -2.10 18.48 -0.05
CA SER A 68 -1.97 18.92 1.34
C SER A 68 -3.07 18.40 2.27
N ILE A 69 -4.20 17.91 1.75
CA ILE A 69 -5.24 17.30 2.57
C ILE A 69 -5.14 15.77 2.46
N PRO A 70 -4.97 15.05 3.60
CA PRO A 70 -5.09 13.60 3.61
C PRO A 70 -6.51 13.18 3.23
N VAL A 71 -6.63 12.25 2.30
CA VAL A 71 -7.90 11.75 1.78
C VAL A 71 -7.97 10.23 1.95
N PRO A 72 -9.16 9.61 1.91
CA PRO A 72 -9.25 8.16 1.84
C PRO A 72 -8.45 7.65 0.63
N GLY A 73 -7.56 6.70 0.86
CA GLY A 73 -6.81 6.04 -0.20
C GLY A 73 -7.45 4.71 -0.60
N GLN A 74 -7.03 4.17 -1.74
CA GLN A 74 -7.44 2.88 -2.26
C GLN A 74 -6.25 2.13 -2.88
N LEU A 75 -6.40 0.82 -3.03
CA LEU A 75 -5.42 -0.03 -3.70
C LEU A 75 -5.89 -0.37 -5.11
N ALA A 76 -4.94 -0.50 -6.04
CA ALA A 76 -5.26 -0.95 -7.40
C ALA A 76 -5.81 -2.38 -7.37
N GLN A 77 -6.71 -2.68 -8.30
CA GLN A 77 -7.24 -4.03 -8.44
C GLN A 77 -6.20 -4.98 -9.03
N ASP A 78 -5.35 -4.50 -9.94
CA ASP A 78 -4.29 -5.26 -10.59
C ASP A 78 -3.02 -4.41 -10.80
N HIS A 79 -1.97 -5.01 -11.38
CA HIS A 79 -0.70 -4.37 -11.69
C HIS A 79 -0.59 -3.84 -13.13
N VAL A 80 -1.59 -4.06 -13.99
CA VAL A 80 -1.41 -3.91 -15.45
C VAL A 80 -1.08 -2.47 -15.82
N GLN A 81 -1.88 -1.53 -15.33
CA GLN A 81 -1.69 -0.10 -15.60
C GLN A 81 -0.35 0.39 -15.04
N ASP A 82 0.00 -0.02 -13.82
CA ASP A 82 1.25 0.41 -13.18
C ASP A 82 2.49 -0.08 -13.92
N VAL A 83 2.45 -1.31 -14.46
CA VAL A 83 3.55 -1.83 -15.28
C VAL A 83 3.64 -1.07 -16.60
N GLN A 84 2.52 -0.76 -17.25
CA GLN A 84 2.50 -0.03 -18.51
C GLN A 84 3.06 1.39 -18.36
N GLU A 85 2.63 2.10 -17.33
CA GLU A 85 3.05 3.48 -17.03
C GLU A 85 4.44 3.58 -16.41
N ALA A 86 5.00 2.47 -15.90
CA ALA A 86 6.33 2.50 -15.30
C ALA A 86 7.41 2.87 -16.32
N ASN A 87 8.35 3.71 -15.87
CA ASN A 87 9.60 3.95 -16.57
C ASN A 87 10.61 2.84 -16.28
N HIS A 88 10.57 2.28 -15.06
CA HIS A 88 11.43 1.16 -14.65
C HIS A 88 10.61 0.09 -13.95
N VAL A 89 10.91 -1.17 -14.28
CA VAL A 89 10.49 -2.33 -13.48
C VAL A 89 11.75 -2.95 -12.93
N LEU A 90 11.83 -3.07 -11.61
CA LEU A 90 12.96 -3.66 -10.91
C LEU A 90 12.51 -4.90 -10.14
N VAL A 91 13.26 -5.99 -10.21
CA VAL A 91 12.91 -7.26 -9.59
C VAL A 91 14.09 -7.80 -8.79
N SER A 92 13.80 -8.41 -7.65
CA SER A 92 14.74 -9.22 -6.88
C SER A 92 14.15 -10.60 -6.61
N ASP A 93 14.92 -11.64 -6.87
CA ASP A 93 14.64 -12.98 -6.35
C ASP A 93 14.80 -12.97 -4.83
N VAL A 94 13.88 -13.63 -4.12
CA VAL A 94 13.90 -13.67 -2.66
C VAL A 94 13.62 -15.09 -2.13
N PRO A 95 14.15 -15.46 -0.96
CA PRO A 95 13.75 -16.69 -0.29
C PRO A 95 12.26 -16.69 0.07
N LYS A 96 11.68 -17.89 0.15
CA LYS A 96 10.27 -18.10 0.53
C LYS A 96 9.89 -17.37 1.82
N GLU A 97 10.74 -17.40 2.85
CA GLU A 97 10.46 -16.76 4.13
C GLU A 97 10.42 -15.23 4.02
N GLN A 98 11.29 -14.66 3.18
CA GLN A 98 11.30 -13.23 2.90
C GLN A 98 10.02 -12.82 2.15
N PHE A 99 9.63 -13.60 1.15
CA PHE A 99 8.38 -13.41 0.41
C PHE A 99 7.14 -13.51 1.33
N LYS A 100 7.14 -14.48 2.26
CA LYS A 100 6.04 -14.65 3.21
C LYS A 100 5.85 -13.41 4.07
N LYS A 101 6.93 -12.84 4.61
CA LYS A 101 6.86 -11.60 5.38
C LYS A 101 6.41 -10.40 4.54
N ALA A 102 6.87 -10.31 3.29
CA ALA A 102 6.40 -9.29 2.35
C ALA A 102 4.88 -9.40 2.11
N LYS A 103 4.39 -10.62 1.94
CA LYS A 103 2.96 -10.91 1.77
C LYS A 103 2.15 -10.57 3.02
N GLU A 104 2.66 -10.87 4.21
CA GLU A 104 2.05 -10.44 5.48
C GLU A 104 1.94 -8.92 5.55
N GLY A 105 2.98 -8.19 5.16
CA GLY A 105 2.96 -6.73 5.03
C GLY A 105 1.90 -6.22 4.04
N HIS A 106 1.77 -6.88 2.88
CA HIS A 106 0.73 -6.55 1.89
C HIS A 106 -0.67 -6.75 2.47
N THR A 107 -0.92 -7.89 3.12
CA THR A 107 -2.21 -8.18 3.74
C THR A 107 -2.54 -7.21 4.86
N GLU A 108 -1.59 -6.90 5.74
CA GLU A 108 -1.76 -5.89 6.80
C GLU A 108 -2.12 -4.52 6.21
N PHE A 109 -1.35 -4.05 5.23
CA PHE A 109 -1.59 -2.77 4.58
C PHE A 109 -2.96 -2.73 3.90
N SER A 110 -3.33 -3.78 3.16
CA SER A 110 -4.62 -3.89 2.47
C SER A 110 -5.79 -3.85 3.44
N GLU A 111 -5.72 -4.60 4.54
CA GLU A 111 -6.77 -4.60 5.56
C GLU A 111 -6.88 -3.26 6.28
N ASP A 112 -5.76 -2.58 6.53
CA ASP A 112 -5.79 -1.23 7.10
C ASP A 112 -6.43 -0.21 6.15
N VAL A 113 -6.16 -0.28 4.84
CA VAL A 113 -6.81 0.58 3.83
C VAL A 113 -8.31 0.31 3.79
N LYS A 114 -8.73 -0.96 3.71
CA LYS A 114 -10.16 -1.34 3.72
C LYS A 114 -10.89 -0.87 4.98
N ARG A 115 -10.22 -0.89 6.13
CA ARG A 115 -10.76 -0.42 7.42
C ARG A 115 -10.71 1.10 7.59
N GLY A 116 -10.27 1.85 6.58
CA GLY A 116 -10.15 3.32 6.64
C GLY A 116 -9.09 3.80 7.64
N ARG A 117 -8.09 2.97 7.98
CA ARG A 117 -7.02 3.32 8.93
C ARG A 117 -5.83 4.00 8.26
N ARG A 118 -5.74 3.94 6.94
CA ARG A 118 -4.69 4.56 6.12
C ARG A 118 -5.29 5.58 5.15
N PHE A 119 -4.86 6.82 5.31
CA PHE A 119 -5.21 7.95 4.47
C PHE A 119 -4.06 8.25 3.52
N TYR A 120 -4.39 8.65 2.29
CA TYR A 120 -3.44 9.04 1.27
C TYR A 120 -3.16 10.55 1.33
N SER A 121 -1.89 10.94 1.29
CA SER A 121 -1.45 12.33 1.03
C SER A 121 -0.20 12.29 0.18
N VAL A 122 -0.05 13.15 -0.82
CA VAL A 122 1.09 13.11 -1.77
C VAL A 122 2.44 13.19 -1.03
N PHE A 123 2.54 14.10 -0.06
CA PHE A 123 3.73 14.28 0.76
C PHE A 123 3.78 13.36 1.99
N GLY A 124 2.84 12.43 2.14
CA GLY A 124 2.78 11.47 3.24
C GLY A 124 2.93 12.15 4.61
N THR A 125 3.93 11.71 5.37
CA THR A 125 4.24 12.24 6.72
C THR A 125 4.95 13.61 6.72
N ALA A 126 5.50 14.04 5.58
CA ALA A 126 6.17 15.33 5.43
C ALA A 126 5.17 16.50 5.33
N ASN A 127 3.87 16.20 5.15
CA ASN A 127 2.82 17.18 5.11
C ASN A 127 2.52 17.75 6.52
N PRO A 128 2.76 19.04 6.80
CA PRO A 128 2.50 19.63 8.11
C PRO A 128 1.00 19.67 8.46
N LEU A 129 0.12 19.84 7.46
CA LEU A 129 -1.33 19.84 7.65
C LEU A 129 -1.88 18.43 7.95
N ALA A 130 -1.18 17.38 7.51
CA ALA A 130 -1.58 16.01 7.79
C ALA A 130 -1.60 15.68 9.28
N LYS A 131 -0.76 16.31 10.12
CA LYS A 131 -0.80 16.13 11.57
C LYS A 131 -2.09 16.67 12.19
N GLY A 132 -2.57 17.82 11.73
CA GLY A 132 -3.83 18.43 12.18
C GLY A 132 -5.05 17.64 11.71
N CYS A 133 -5.12 17.32 10.41
CA CYS A 133 -6.19 16.50 9.84
C CYS A 133 -6.26 15.10 10.49
N LYS A 134 -5.11 14.50 10.79
CA LYS A 134 -5.06 13.21 11.51
C LYS A 134 -5.71 13.29 12.88
N LYS A 135 -5.44 14.35 13.67
CA LYS A 135 -6.07 14.54 14.98
C LYS A 135 -7.58 14.74 14.86
N LEU A 136 -8.03 15.53 13.88
CA LEU A 136 -9.46 15.74 13.62
C LEU A 136 -10.16 14.44 13.20
N ALA A 137 -9.60 13.69 12.25
CA ALA A 137 -10.15 12.42 11.81
C ALA A 137 -10.17 11.37 12.93
N GLN A 138 -9.14 11.35 13.79
CA GLN A 138 -9.12 10.52 15.00
C GLN A 138 -10.23 10.93 15.97
N GLY A 139 -10.41 12.23 16.22
CA GLY A 139 -11.48 12.74 17.08
C GLY A 139 -12.87 12.36 16.56
N ALA A 140 -13.12 12.57 15.27
CA ALA A 140 -14.39 12.22 14.62
C ALA A 140 -14.67 10.71 14.69
N ARG A 141 -13.67 9.87 14.41
CA ARG A 141 -13.82 8.40 14.51
C ARG A 141 -14.03 7.95 15.96
N GLY A 142 -13.39 8.62 16.91
CA GLY A 142 -13.63 8.40 18.33
C GLY A 142 -15.07 8.69 18.73
N ALA A 143 -15.58 9.86 18.35
CA ALA A 143 -16.97 10.24 18.61
C ALA A 143 -17.95 9.22 18.00
N GLU A 144 -17.76 8.81 16.74
CA GLU A 144 -18.59 7.80 16.09
C GLU A 144 -18.59 6.46 16.85
N LEU A 145 -17.42 5.99 17.29
CA LEU A 145 -17.30 4.75 18.06
C LEU A 145 -18.01 4.84 19.41
N VAL A 146 -17.98 6.01 20.07
CA VAL A 146 -18.72 6.21 21.32
C VAL A 146 -20.22 6.16 21.06
N VAL A 147 -20.72 6.81 20.00
CA VAL A 147 -22.14 6.76 19.61
C VAL A 147 -22.57 5.31 19.35
N GLN A 148 -21.80 4.56 18.57
CA GLN A 148 -22.12 3.15 18.29
C GLN A 148 -22.10 2.28 19.54
N LYS A 149 -21.14 2.49 20.45
CA LYS A 149 -21.08 1.79 21.74
C LYS A 149 -22.33 2.11 22.57
N HIS A 150 -22.68 3.39 22.70
CA HIS A 150 -23.84 3.82 23.46
C HIS A 150 -25.14 3.22 22.90
N ILE A 151 -25.37 3.30 21.58
CA ILE A 151 -26.53 2.68 20.93
C ILE A 151 -26.58 1.18 21.18
N LYS A 152 -25.42 0.50 21.15
CA LYS A 152 -25.36 -0.95 21.40
C LYS A 152 -25.70 -1.30 22.86
N GLU A 153 -25.33 -0.45 23.82
CA GLU A 153 -25.51 -0.69 25.25
C GLU A 153 -26.89 -0.26 25.74
N THR A 154 -27.42 0.85 25.24
CA THR A 154 -28.66 1.47 25.73
C THR A 154 -29.83 1.36 24.77
N GLY A 155 -29.57 1.08 23.48
CA GLY A 155 -30.58 1.07 22.42
C GLY A 155 -30.94 2.47 21.89
N PHE A 156 -30.35 3.53 22.42
CA PHE A 156 -30.66 4.91 22.08
C PHE A 156 -29.41 5.70 21.67
N HIS A 157 -29.62 6.86 21.03
CA HIS A 157 -28.53 7.81 20.81
C HIS A 157 -28.13 8.47 22.14
N PRO A 158 -26.83 8.81 22.30
CA PRO A 158 -26.36 9.49 23.49
C PRO A 158 -27.02 10.88 23.64
N PRO A 159 -27.30 11.32 24.87
CA PRO A 159 -27.93 12.61 25.12
C PRO A 159 -27.08 13.76 24.56
N GLU A 160 -27.73 14.78 24.01
CA GLU A 160 -27.07 15.96 23.45
C GLU A 160 -27.09 17.13 24.44
N ASP A 161 -26.07 17.99 24.39
CA ASP A 161 -26.10 19.29 25.05
C ASP A 161 -27.02 20.28 24.30
N MET A 162 -27.15 21.50 24.81
CA MET A 162 -28.02 22.52 24.20
C MET A 162 -27.56 22.98 22.81
N CYS A 163 -26.39 22.54 22.35
CA CYS A 163 -25.82 22.85 21.05
C CYS A 163 -25.85 21.62 20.11
N GLY A 164 -26.49 20.51 20.50
CA GLY A 164 -26.56 19.28 19.69
C GLY A 164 -25.27 18.46 19.74
N ILE A 165 -24.39 18.69 20.72
CA ILE A 165 -23.16 17.93 20.91
C ILE A 165 -23.46 16.79 21.88
N HIS A 166 -23.28 15.55 21.45
CA HIS A 166 -23.45 14.38 22.32
C HIS A 166 -22.55 14.46 23.56
N VAL A 167 -23.15 14.29 24.72
CA VAL A 167 -22.49 14.21 26.03
C VAL A 167 -22.21 12.73 26.31
N TYR A 168 -20.97 12.44 26.69
CA TYR A 168 -20.50 11.07 26.92
C TYR A 168 -19.88 10.96 28.31
N ASP A 169 -20.05 9.81 28.95
CA ASP A 169 -19.27 9.44 30.13
C ASP A 169 -17.79 9.25 29.75
N ASN A 170 -16.87 9.39 30.72
CA ASN A 170 -15.41 9.32 30.53
C ASN A 170 -14.87 7.97 30.00
N ASP A 171 -15.74 7.01 29.63
CA ASP A 171 -15.38 5.71 29.08
C ASP A 171 -15.35 5.76 27.53
N HIS A 172 -14.27 6.32 27.00
CA HIS A 172 -14.05 6.43 25.56
C HIS A 172 -13.37 5.18 24.99
N PRO A 173 -13.90 4.60 23.88
CA PRO A 173 -13.25 3.50 23.19
C PRO A 173 -11.90 3.96 22.64
N THR A 174 -10.93 3.03 22.63
CA THR A 174 -9.61 3.32 22.04
C THR A 174 -9.74 3.57 20.54
N VAL A 175 -9.44 4.80 20.12
CA VAL A 175 -9.47 5.17 18.70
C VAL A 175 -8.33 4.48 17.95
N PRO A 176 -8.61 3.77 16.84
CA PRO A 176 -7.57 3.20 16.00
C PRO A 176 -6.58 4.28 15.54
N LYS A 177 -5.27 4.01 15.63
CA LYS A 177 -4.25 4.95 15.16
C LYS A 177 -4.33 5.10 13.64
N LEU A 178 -4.97 6.17 13.18
CA LEU A 178 -4.94 6.58 11.78
C LEU A 178 -3.50 6.88 11.33
N ARG A 179 -3.15 6.42 10.13
CA ARG A 179 -1.88 6.68 9.47
C ARG A 179 -2.11 7.45 8.18
N VAL A 180 -1.15 8.32 7.86
CA VAL A 180 -1.10 9.03 6.59
C VAL A 180 0.08 8.45 5.84
N ASP A 181 -0.21 7.90 4.68
CA ASP A 181 0.70 7.20 3.80
C ASP A 181 0.64 7.81 2.40
N ASN A 182 1.62 7.48 1.57
CA ASN A 182 1.62 7.76 0.13
C ASN A 182 2.05 6.49 -0.63
N CYS A 183 2.16 6.57 -1.96
CA CYS A 183 2.60 5.44 -2.76
C CYS A 183 3.97 4.91 -2.28
N ALA A 184 4.91 5.81 -2.03
CA ALA A 184 6.25 5.49 -1.53
C ALA A 184 6.25 4.77 -0.17
N SER A 185 5.52 5.28 0.83
CA SER A 185 5.47 4.66 2.15
C SER A 185 4.77 3.31 2.13
N SER A 186 3.84 3.10 1.18
CA SER A 186 3.20 1.80 0.98
C SER A 186 4.19 0.75 0.47
N VAL A 187 4.99 1.06 -0.54
CA VAL A 187 6.04 0.18 -1.07
C VAL A 187 7.10 -0.07 -0.01
N THR A 188 7.56 0.99 0.66
CA THR A 188 8.55 0.88 1.74
C THR A 188 8.06 0.02 2.89
N HIS A 189 6.76 0.05 3.22
CA HIS A 189 6.18 -0.85 4.22
C HIS A 189 6.34 -2.33 3.82
N ILE A 190 6.10 -2.67 2.56
CA ILE A 190 6.28 -4.03 2.04
C ILE A 190 7.76 -4.45 2.08
N LEU A 191 8.66 -3.58 1.60
CA LEU A 191 10.10 -3.86 1.54
C LEU A 191 10.70 -4.03 2.95
N ARG A 192 10.34 -3.18 3.91
CA ARG A 192 10.78 -3.32 5.31
C ARG A 192 10.24 -4.58 5.96
N ARG A 193 8.98 -4.95 5.68
CA ARG A 193 8.43 -6.25 6.13
C ARG A 193 9.19 -7.42 5.52
N ALA A 194 9.62 -7.30 4.27
CA ALA A 194 10.51 -8.24 3.61
C ALA A 194 11.96 -8.20 4.16
N GLY A 195 12.28 -7.37 5.15
CA GLY A 195 13.60 -7.35 5.79
C GLY A 195 14.65 -6.48 5.07
N TYR A 196 14.26 -5.67 4.09
CA TYR A 196 15.15 -4.64 3.56
C TYR A 196 15.23 -3.46 4.52
N ASP A 197 16.44 -2.98 4.79
CA ASP A 197 16.65 -1.69 5.47
C ASP A 197 16.49 -0.55 4.45
N PHE A 198 15.25 -0.39 3.99
CA PHE A 198 14.92 0.50 2.90
C PHE A 198 14.58 1.90 3.43
N ASP A 199 15.38 2.89 3.05
CA ASP A 199 15.05 4.30 3.27
C ASP A 199 13.84 4.68 2.43
N ASN A 200 12.85 5.39 2.99
CA ASN A 200 11.64 5.76 2.27
C ASN A 200 11.86 7.08 1.49
N PRO A 201 12.14 7.06 0.18
CA PRO A 201 12.25 8.28 -0.59
C PRO A 201 10.85 8.87 -0.73
N THR A 202 10.67 10.15 -0.43
CA THR A 202 9.34 10.77 -0.57
C THR A 202 8.93 10.92 -2.05
N VAL A 203 9.91 11.02 -2.95
CA VAL A 203 9.71 11.18 -4.39
C VAL A 203 9.96 9.84 -5.12
N PRO A 204 9.00 9.33 -5.90
CA PRO A 204 9.11 8.11 -6.70
C PRO A 204 10.39 7.95 -7.51
N THR A 205 10.87 9.04 -8.13
CA THR A 205 12.11 9.04 -8.95
C THR A 205 13.34 8.50 -8.22
N PHE A 206 13.40 8.64 -6.89
CA PHE A 206 14.55 8.19 -6.10
C PHE A 206 14.49 6.71 -5.69
N PHE A 207 13.37 6.02 -5.93
CA PHE A 207 13.26 4.59 -5.62
C PHE A 207 14.24 3.74 -6.41
N THR A 208 14.44 4.02 -7.71
CA THR A 208 15.25 3.16 -8.58
C THR A 208 16.66 2.98 -8.02
N LYS A 209 17.35 4.07 -7.67
CA LYS A 209 18.72 4.01 -7.11
C LYS A 209 18.76 3.31 -5.76
N GLU A 210 17.72 3.49 -4.94
CA GLU A 210 17.65 2.83 -3.64
C GLU A 210 17.41 1.32 -3.79
N LEU A 211 16.50 0.91 -4.68
CA LEU A 211 16.25 -0.50 -5.00
C LEU A 211 17.51 -1.21 -5.54
N GLU A 212 18.26 -0.55 -6.43
CA GLU A 212 19.52 -1.09 -6.95
C GLU A 212 20.55 -1.33 -5.84
N ARG A 213 20.63 -0.47 -4.82
CA ARG A 213 21.50 -0.68 -3.64
C ARG A 213 21.11 -1.91 -2.83
N HIS A 214 19.83 -2.28 -2.85
CA HIS A 214 19.29 -3.47 -2.19
C HIS A 214 19.26 -4.71 -3.09
N GLY A 215 19.96 -4.68 -4.24
CA GLY A 215 20.16 -5.83 -5.11
C GLY A 215 19.04 -6.06 -6.14
N PHE A 216 18.08 -5.14 -6.26
CA PHE A 216 17.08 -5.23 -7.31
C PHE A 216 17.72 -4.94 -8.68
N SER A 217 17.34 -5.73 -9.68
CA SER A 217 17.82 -5.58 -11.04
C SER A 217 16.70 -5.09 -11.95
N LYS A 218 17.02 -4.15 -12.85
CA LYS A 218 16.08 -3.72 -13.88
C LYS A 218 15.77 -4.89 -14.82
N VAL A 219 14.50 -5.05 -15.14
CA VAL A 219 14.04 -6.02 -16.14
C VAL A 219 13.50 -5.28 -17.35
N ASP A 220 13.60 -5.91 -18.52
CA ASP A 220 12.99 -5.38 -19.73
C ASP A 220 11.47 -5.33 -19.56
N LYS A 221 10.90 -4.14 -19.75
CA LYS A 221 9.48 -3.89 -19.48
C LYS A 221 8.59 -4.67 -20.44
N ASP A 222 8.95 -4.74 -21.71
CA ASP A 222 8.14 -5.40 -22.73
C ASP A 222 8.14 -6.93 -22.52
N ALA A 223 9.28 -7.50 -22.16
CA ALA A 223 9.38 -8.89 -21.73
C ALA A 223 8.53 -9.16 -20.48
N PHE A 224 8.60 -8.28 -19.48
CA PHE A 224 7.81 -8.41 -18.26
C PHE A 224 6.30 -8.34 -18.54
N VAL A 225 5.85 -7.41 -19.38
CA VAL A 225 4.44 -7.29 -19.79
C VAL A 225 3.97 -8.57 -20.47
N LYS A 226 4.73 -9.10 -21.43
CA LYS A 226 4.41 -10.36 -22.13
C LYS A 226 4.30 -11.54 -21.17
N GLU A 227 5.20 -11.63 -20.20
CA GLU A 227 5.24 -12.75 -19.26
C GLU A 227 4.15 -12.66 -18.16
N HIS A 228 3.74 -11.45 -17.78
CA HIS A 228 3.00 -11.23 -16.53
C HIS A 228 1.68 -10.46 -16.67
N CYS A 229 1.39 -9.90 -17.83
CA CYS A 229 0.17 -9.14 -18.07
C CYS A 229 -0.75 -9.77 -19.12
N ASN A 230 -0.30 -10.79 -19.88
CA ASN A 230 -1.05 -11.42 -20.98
C ASN A 230 -1.60 -10.40 -22.00
N ILE A 231 -0.77 -9.41 -22.35
CA ILE A 231 -1.06 -8.35 -23.33
C ILE A 231 -0.11 -8.52 -24.51
#